data_AF-A0A7W0G2U4-F1
#
_entry.id   AF-A0A7W0G2U4-F1
#
_cell.length_a   1.000
_cell.length_b   1.000
_cell.length_c   1.000
_cell.angle_alpha   90.00
_cell.angle_beta   90.00
_cell.angle_gamma   90.00
#
_symmetry.space_group_name_H-M   'P 1'
#
loop_
_entity.id
_entity.type
_entity.pdbx_description
1 polymer ?
#
loop_
_entity_poly.entity_id
_entity_poly.type
_entity_poly.pdbx_seq_one_letter_code
_entity_poly.pdbx_strand_id
1 'polypeptide(L)' 'MNLRIGGNRVRLIAAIHYNCRRLYIRAVLTYAEYDEGKWKE' A
#
# COMPACT_ATOMS: atom_id res chain seq x y z
N MET A 1 -28.02 0.22 -9.45
CA MET A 1 -27.65 0.89 -8.18
C MET A 1 -26.30 0.33 -7.72
N ASN A 2 -25.17 0.99 -8.02
CA ASN A 2 -23.83 0.44 -7.76
C ASN A 2 -23.20 1.16 -6.55
N LEU A 3 -23.36 0.57 -5.37
CA LEU A 3 -22.89 1.14 -4.10
C LEU A 3 -21.37 0.91 -3.97
N ARG A 4 -20.56 1.94 -4.25
CA ARG A 4 -19.11 1.91 -3.99
C ARG A 4 -18.86 2.11 -2.50
N ILE A 5 -18.83 1.01 -1.74
CA ILE A 5 -18.40 1.02 -0.34
C ILE A 5 -16.90 1.40 -0.32
N GLY A 6 -16.64 2.66 0.02
CA GLY A 6 -15.31 3.28 -0.01
C GLY A 6 -14.40 2.81 1.12
N GLY A 7 -13.69 1.71 0.92
CA GLY A 7 -12.80 1.11 1.92
C GLY A 7 -11.34 0.90 1.49
N ASN A 8 -10.88 1.48 0.38
CA ASN A 8 -9.57 1.16 -0.20
C ASN A 8 -8.84 2.41 -0.74
N ARG A 9 -8.65 3.42 0.11
CA ARG A 9 -8.08 4.74 -0.26
C ARG A 9 -6.58 4.87 0.01
N VAL A 10 -5.97 3.85 0.62
CA VAL A 10 -4.57 3.86 1.07
C VAL A 10 -3.94 2.51 0.75
N ARG A 11 -2.70 2.52 0.29
CA ARG A 11 -1.86 1.34 0.03
C ARG A 11 -0.68 1.35 1.01
N LEU A 12 -0.40 0.19 1.59
CA LEU A 12 0.76 -0.03 2.47
C LEU A 12 1.83 -0.80 1.69
N ILE A 13 3.05 -0.25 1.61
CA ILE A 13 4.22 -0.97 1.10
C ILE A 13 5.02 -1.42 2.31
N ALA A 14 5.17 -2.73 2.47
CA ALA A 14 5.94 -3.32 3.57
C ALA A 14 6.88 -4.42 3.06
N ALA A 15 8.03 -4.56 3.71
CA ALA A 15 8.93 -5.68 3.53
C ALA A 15 8.76 -6.67 4.69
N ILE A 16 8.55 -7.95 4.37
CA ILE A 16 8.32 -9.00 5.36
C ILE A 16 9.53 -9.93 5.36
N HIS A 17 10.20 -10.03 6.51
CA HIS A 17 11.30 -10.96 6.73
C HIS A 17 10.78 -12.13 7.57
N TYR A 18 10.34 -13.20 6.90
CA TYR A 18 9.71 -14.37 7.55
C TYR A 18 10.65 -15.09 8.52
N ASN A 19 11.92 -15.28 8.14
CA ASN A 19 12.90 -16.01 8.96
C ASN A 19 13.13 -15.37 10.32
N CYS A 20 13.12 -14.03 10.38
CA CYS A 20 13.31 -13.28 11.62
C CYS A 20 11.99 -12.84 12.26
N ARG A 21 10.83 -13.16 11.65
CA ARG A 21 9.50 -12.69 12.04
C ARG A 21 9.44 -11.16 12.22
N ARG A 22 9.99 -10.42 11.25
CA ARG A 22 10.00 -8.95 11.26
C ARG A 22 9.20 -8.38 10.09
N LEU A 23 8.46 -7.31 10.38
CA LEU A 23 7.69 -6.54 9.42
C LEU A 23 8.24 -5.10 9.40
N TYR A 24 8.59 -4.62 8.22
CA TYR A 24 9.09 -3.26 8.02
C TYR A 24 8.12 -2.49 7.14
N ILE A 25 7.56 -1.39 7.66
CA ILE A 25 6.70 -0.48 6.90
C ILE A 25 7.61 0.50 6.14
N ARG A 26 7.55 0.47 4.80
CA ARG A 26 8.40 1.31 3.93
C ARG A 26 7.70 2.60 3.51
N ALA A 27 6.41 2.53 3.23
CA ALA A 27 5.60 3.69 2.86
C ALA A 27 4.12 3.41 3.08
N VAL A 28 3.37 4.47 3.38
CA VAL A 28 1.91 4.49 3.39
C VAL A 28 1.50 5.49 2.31
N LEU A 29 1.00 5.00 1.18
CA LEU A 29 0.65 5.82 0.03
C LEU A 29 -0.85 6.05 -0.01
N THR A 30 -1.26 7.28 -0.23
CA THR A 30 -2.64 7.58 -0.62
C THR A 30 -2.88 7.17 -2.07
N TYR A 31 -4.15 7.04 -2.48
CA TYR A 31 -4.51 6.67 -3.85
C TYR A 31 -3.82 7.54 -4.92
N ALA A 32 -3.67 8.85 -4.66
CA ALA A 32 -3.03 9.79 -5.59
C ALA A 32 -1.53 9.48 -5.79
N GLU A 33 -0.81 9.13 -4.73
CA GLU A 33 0.63 8.90 -4.77
C GLU A 33 1.00 7.55 -5.40
N TYR A 34 0.09 6.57 -5.35
CA TYR A 34 0.30 5.27 -6.00
C TYR A 34 0.02 5.32 -7.50
N ASP A 35 -0.99 6.08 -7.94
CA ASP A 35 -1.39 6.19 -9.35
C ASP A 35 -0.28 6.81 -10.21
N GLU A 36 0.56 7.68 -9.64
CA GLU A 36 1.75 8.24 -10.29
C GLU A 36 2.85 7.20 -10.63
N GLY A 37 2.70 5.92 -10.25
CA GLY A 37 3.53 4.83 -10.76
C GLY A 37 4.99 4.81 -10.28
N LYS A 38 5.38 5.71 -9.37
CA LYS A 38 6.77 5.93 -8.90
C LYS A 38 7.35 4.83 -8.01
N TRP A 39 6.60 3.76 -7.70
CA TRP A 39 7.06 2.68 -6.80
C TRP A 39 7.86 1.58 -7.51
N LYS A 40 8.03 1.67 -8.84
CA LYS A 40 8.70 0.65 -9.67
C LYS A 40 10.10 1.02 -10.18
N GLU A 41 10.62 2.21 -9.86
CA GLU A 41 11.96 2.62 -10.28
C GLU A 41 13.06 2.12 -9.34
#